data_AF-A0A7S4JH26-F1
#
_entry.id   AF-A0A7S4JH26-F1
#
_cell.length_a   1.000
_cell.length_b   1.000
_cell.length_c   1.000
_cell.angle_alpha   90.00
_cell.angle_beta   90.00
_cell.angle_gamma   90.00
#
_symmetry.space_group_name_H-M   'P 1'
#
loop_
_entity.id
_entity.type
_entity.pdbx_description
1 polymer ?
#
loop_
_entity_poly.entity_id
_entity_poly.type
_entity_poly.pdbx_seq_one_letter_code
_entity_poly.pdbx_strand_id
1 'polypeptide(L)'
;MSRNGSGSGTCLRLVASLCFLMDSSLSFAPANPLPLLRIVRRLSPESTSKGSSTLSFAMSPSTTYEANKALESVDASDPKIDLSSLFIEGSADFPSFAETDVSSVEDEASVSTRSTETLEVLVEEPCSSSLYRPTSASLRPPLQWEFEGLTIWVELEEFDSDMTNVISDLSSTFGVQAIPQSHATAIYGMTHLSDEEAKRRLRGFVQDAIAHSGGWPSFRRPTGIVQDVAVAGNPGQVCSIAWAQLTLASSPEHEVVLDRLYDCMYGTKSSEGAQRHRPWTPHNSVVYDNPEETVLTLQGTLACIGRYPTLLSSGRRVKALSLWNTEGRMEQWKCLDRANFF
;
A
#
# COMPACT_ATOMS: atom_id res chain seq x y z
N MET A 1 49.60 22.03 -8.65
CA MET A 1 48.24 22.15 -9.23
C MET A 1 47.65 20.75 -9.29
N SER A 2 46.94 20.35 -8.24
CA SER A 2 46.43 18.98 -8.05
C SER A 2 44.93 18.91 -8.28
N ARG A 3 44.53 17.81 -8.91
CA ARG A 3 43.18 17.38 -9.28
C ARG A 3 42.23 17.34 -8.08
N ASN A 4 40.97 17.72 -8.30
CA ASN A 4 39.83 17.22 -7.51
C ASN A 4 38.77 16.71 -8.50
N GLY A 5 38.51 15.41 -8.44
CA GLY A 5 37.43 14.73 -9.15
C GLY A 5 36.16 14.72 -8.30
N SER A 6 35.03 15.01 -8.93
CA SER A 6 33.69 14.87 -8.36
C SER A 6 33.23 13.41 -8.47
N GLY A 7 33.08 12.74 -7.34
CA GLY A 7 32.40 11.45 -7.25
C GLY A 7 30.90 11.65 -7.09
N SER A 8 30.13 11.40 -8.16
CA SER A 8 28.67 11.25 -8.10
C SER A 8 28.36 9.86 -7.52
N GLY A 9 27.71 9.81 -6.36
CA GLY A 9 27.20 8.58 -5.78
C GLY A 9 25.85 8.22 -6.40
N THR A 10 25.81 7.16 -7.20
CA THR A 10 24.59 6.63 -7.82
C THR A 10 23.83 5.77 -6.80
N CYS A 11 22.58 6.12 -6.53
CA CYS A 11 21.66 5.29 -5.74
C CYS A 11 21.14 4.13 -6.62
N LEU A 12 21.44 2.88 -6.23
CA LEU A 12 20.99 1.67 -6.92
C LEU A 12 19.52 1.40 -6.63
N ARG A 13 18.65 1.50 -7.65
CA ARG A 13 17.26 1.03 -7.61
C ARG A 13 17.19 -0.34 -8.28
N LEU A 14 16.73 -1.36 -7.56
CA LEU A 14 16.43 -2.67 -8.15
C LEU A 14 14.98 -2.68 -8.64
N VAL A 15 14.77 -2.78 -9.95
CA VAL A 15 13.45 -2.99 -10.55
C VAL A 15 13.39 -4.45 -11.00
N ALA A 16 12.56 -5.26 -10.35
CA ALA A 16 12.30 -6.63 -10.79
C ALA A 16 11.02 -6.65 -11.63
N SER A 17 11.11 -7.13 -12.87
CA SER A 17 9.93 -7.46 -13.70
C SER A 17 9.63 -8.94 -13.50
N LEU A 18 8.46 -9.24 -12.92
CA LEU A 18 7.98 -10.63 -12.81
C LEU A 18 7.03 -10.91 -13.98
N CYS A 19 7.43 -11.77 -14.91
CA CYS A 19 6.53 -12.34 -15.91
C CYS A 19 5.92 -13.63 -15.33
N PHE A 20 4.60 -13.68 -15.19
CA PHE A 20 3.90 -14.93 -14.86
C PHE A 20 3.71 -15.75 -16.14
N LEU A 21 4.30 -16.94 -16.20
CA LEU A 21 3.93 -18.00 -17.12
C LEU A 21 2.81 -18.82 -16.46
N MET A 22 1.58 -18.64 -16.93
CA MET A 22 0.46 -19.54 -16.60
C MET A 22 0.44 -20.64 -17.65
N ASP A 23 0.46 -21.88 -17.19
CA ASP A 23 0.46 -23.09 -18.01
C ASP A 23 -0.86 -23.23 -18.78
N SER A 24 -0.73 -23.70 -20.03
CA SER A 24 -1.73 -23.56 -21.08
C SER A 24 -2.60 -24.80 -21.20
N SER A 25 -3.86 -24.72 -20.78
CA SER A 25 -4.93 -25.49 -21.42
C SER A 25 -6.28 -24.79 -21.24
N LEU A 26 -6.64 -23.94 -22.21
CA LEU A 26 -8.01 -23.70 -22.70
C LEU A 26 -7.98 -22.57 -23.77
N SER A 27 -8.92 -22.67 -24.72
CA SER A 27 -8.95 -22.06 -26.05
C SER A 27 -8.76 -20.53 -26.14
N PHE A 28 -8.07 -20.12 -27.21
CA PHE A 28 -7.73 -18.75 -27.61
C PHE A 28 -8.91 -17.75 -27.62
N ALA A 29 -8.81 -16.74 -26.76
CA ALA A 29 -9.16 -15.36 -27.08
C ALA A 29 -7.85 -14.56 -27.15
N PRO A 30 -7.74 -13.48 -27.96
CA PRO A 30 -6.49 -12.74 -28.08
C PRO A 30 -6.08 -12.15 -26.72
N ALA A 31 -4.92 -12.60 -26.23
CA ALA A 31 -4.36 -12.14 -24.96
C ALA A 31 -3.96 -10.67 -25.08
N ASN A 32 -4.65 -9.80 -24.34
CA ASN A 32 -4.15 -8.46 -24.07
C ASN A 32 -2.83 -8.59 -23.29
N PRO A 33 -1.75 -7.88 -23.68
CA PRO A 33 -0.50 -7.92 -22.93
C PRO A 33 -0.74 -7.48 -21.48
N LEU A 34 -0.35 -8.33 -20.53
CA LEU A 34 -0.44 -7.99 -19.11
C LEU A 34 0.48 -6.79 -18.82
N PRO A 35 -0.02 -5.73 -18.17
CA PRO A 35 0.79 -4.58 -17.82
C PRO A 35 1.82 -4.94 -16.74
N LEU A 36 3.04 -4.43 -16.88
CA LEU A 36 4.14 -4.61 -15.93
C LEU A 36 3.72 -4.21 -14.50
N LEU A 37 3.73 -5.17 -13.58
CA LEU A 37 3.50 -4.93 -12.16
C LEU A 37 4.74 -4.25 -11.58
N ARG A 38 4.58 -3.04 -11.01
CA ARG A 38 5.67 -2.33 -10.36
C ARG A 38 5.78 -2.76 -8.90
N ILE A 39 6.81 -3.52 -8.58
CA ILE A 39 7.19 -3.85 -7.20
C ILE A 39 8.21 -2.81 -6.73
N VAL A 40 7.88 -2.07 -5.67
CA VAL A 40 8.80 -1.11 -5.05
C VAL A 40 9.14 -1.62 -3.65
N ARG A 41 10.42 -1.96 -3.42
CA ARG A 41 10.96 -2.23 -2.10
C ARG A 41 11.84 -1.07 -1.70
N ARG A 42 11.50 -0.37 -0.61
CA ARG A 42 12.36 0.68 -0.05
C ARG A 42 13.44 0.00 0.78
N LEU A 43 14.70 0.29 0.48
CA LEU A 43 15.83 -0.09 1.33
C LEU A 43 16.22 1.14 2.12
N SER A 44 16.27 1.04 3.45
CA SER A 44 16.79 2.11 4.30
C SER A 44 18.28 2.34 4.01
N PRO A 45 18.75 3.59 3.92
CA PRO A 45 20.17 3.87 3.68
C PRO A 45 21.00 3.47 4.90
N GLU A 46 21.92 2.52 4.72
CA GLU A 46 22.96 2.24 5.71
C GLU A 46 23.93 3.44 5.81
N SER A 47 24.20 3.89 7.04
CA SER A 47 25.25 4.86 7.31
C SER A 47 26.61 4.19 7.09
N THR A 48 27.30 4.55 6.01
CA THR A 48 28.66 4.06 5.74
C THR A 48 29.66 4.63 6.76
N SER A 49 30.07 3.82 7.74
CA SER A 49 31.32 4.06 8.47
C SER A 49 32.46 3.32 7.75
N LYS A 50 33.55 4.04 7.46
CA LYS A 50 34.74 3.46 6.83
C LYS A 50 35.51 2.65 7.86
N GLY A 51 35.62 1.34 7.64
CA GLY A 51 36.48 0.45 8.41
C GLY A 51 36.74 -0.84 7.67
N SER A 52 37.89 -0.93 7.00
CA SER A 52 38.38 -2.15 6.35
C SER A 52 38.87 -3.15 7.39
N SER A 53 38.21 -4.29 7.52
CA SER A 53 38.85 -5.60 7.74
C SER A 53 37.83 -6.73 7.59
N THR A 54 38.21 -7.75 6.84
CA THR A 54 37.53 -9.04 6.68
C THR A 54 37.33 -9.72 8.02
N LEU A 55 36.06 -9.97 8.39
CA LEU A 55 35.65 -11.01 9.33
C LEU A 55 34.16 -11.35 9.10
N SER A 56 33.89 -12.62 8.84
CA SER A 56 32.54 -13.18 8.77
C SER A 56 31.92 -13.19 10.17
N PHE A 57 30.85 -12.43 10.39
CA PHE A 57 29.99 -12.58 11.55
C PHE A 57 28.53 -12.42 11.11
N ALA A 58 27.75 -13.48 11.26
CA ALA A 58 26.30 -13.41 11.22
C ALA A 58 25.83 -12.65 12.48
N MET A 59 25.35 -11.43 12.30
CA MET A 59 24.70 -10.67 13.37
C MET A 59 23.20 -10.95 13.33
N SER A 60 22.67 -11.37 14.48
CA SER A 60 21.26 -11.58 14.75
C SER A 60 20.47 -10.26 14.65
N PRO A 61 19.19 -10.27 14.22
CA PRO A 61 18.30 -9.08 14.19
C PRO A 61 18.13 -8.36 15.54
N SER A 62 18.55 -8.96 16.66
CA SER A 62 18.38 -8.42 18.02
C SER A 62 19.31 -7.25 18.37
N THR A 63 20.40 -7.02 17.64
CA THR A 63 21.45 -6.08 18.07
C THR A 63 21.15 -4.61 17.77
N THR A 64 20.17 -4.31 16.93
CA THR A 64 19.81 -2.93 16.52
C THR A 64 18.79 -2.28 17.46
N TYR A 65 18.07 -3.08 18.28
CA TYR A 65 16.96 -2.62 19.11
C TYR A 65 17.40 -1.93 20.41
N GLU A 66 18.42 -2.47 21.10
CA GLU A 66 18.90 -1.92 22.37
C GLU A 66 19.56 -0.54 22.24
N ALA A 67 20.04 -0.18 21.04
CA ALA A 67 20.66 1.13 20.80
C ALA A 67 19.64 2.29 20.79
N ASN A 68 18.36 2.02 20.49
CA ASN A 68 17.35 3.06 20.30
C ASN A 68 16.48 3.32 21.55
N LYS A 69 16.51 2.41 22.53
CA LYS A 69 15.78 2.55 23.81
C LYS A 69 16.37 3.64 24.73
N ALA A 70 17.56 4.16 24.42
CA ALA A 70 18.28 5.11 25.26
C ALA A 70 17.95 6.60 25.01
N LEU A 71 17.00 6.91 24.13
CA LEU A 71 16.70 8.30 23.71
C LEU A 71 15.35 8.86 24.19
N GLU A 72 14.57 8.12 24.99
CA GLU A 72 13.32 8.60 25.57
C GLU A 72 13.55 9.42 26.85
N SER A 73 14.10 10.63 26.69
CA SER A 73 13.95 11.69 27.69
C SER A 73 14.04 13.06 27.05
N VAL A 74 13.04 13.45 26.25
CA VAL A 74 12.88 14.85 25.83
C VAL A 74 11.40 15.24 25.95
N ASP A 75 11.23 16.37 26.60
CA ASP A 75 10.02 17.03 27.09
C ASP A 75 8.92 17.18 26.03
N ALA A 76 7.73 16.63 26.31
CA ALA A 76 6.55 16.70 25.45
C ALA A 76 5.66 17.88 25.88
N SER A 77 6.00 19.08 25.41
CA SER A 77 5.05 20.21 25.46
C SER A 77 4.77 20.71 24.04
N ASP A 78 3.57 20.34 23.60
CA ASP A 78 2.87 20.65 22.34
C ASP A 78 3.28 19.83 21.11
N PRO A 79 2.34 19.05 20.56
CA PRO A 79 2.04 19.29 19.14
C PRO A 79 0.58 19.00 18.72
N LYS A 80 -0.03 19.94 17.99
CA LYS A 80 -1.01 19.61 16.96
C LYS A 80 -0.27 18.91 15.80
N ILE A 81 -0.16 17.59 15.83
CA ILE A 81 0.41 16.80 14.72
C ILE A 81 -0.67 16.58 13.68
N ASP A 82 -0.46 17.10 12.46
CA ASP A 82 -1.28 16.77 11.29
C ASP A 82 -0.78 15.47 10.66
N LEU A 83 -1.59 14.43 10.83
CA LEU A 83 -1.29 13.05 10.46
C LEU A 83 -1.56 12.77 8.97
N SER A 84 -2.02 13.75 8.18
CA SER A 84 -2.17 13.59 6.72
C SER A 84 -0.82 13.55 5.98
N SER A 85 0.27 13.92 6.65
CA SER A 85 1.67 13.85 6.18
C SER A 85 2.29 12.45 6.21
N LEU A 86 1.52 11.42 6.59
CA LEU A 86 1.98 10.05 6.89
C LEU A 86 2.63 9.26 5.75
N PHE A 87 2.55 9.74 4.50
CA PHE A 87 3.01 8.98 3.32
C PHE A 87 3.63 9.92 2.26
N ILE A 88 4.90 10.28 2.44
CA ILE A 88 5.59 11.29 1.60
C ILE A 88 6.67 10.70 0.66
N GLU A 89 6.56 11.19 -0.58
CA GLU A 89 7.50 11.39 -1.70
C GLU A 89 8.30 10.22 -2.29
N GLY A 90 7.75 9.68 -3.39
CA GLY A 90 8.55 9.29 -4.54
C GLY A 90 8.51 10.39 -5.61
N SER A 91 9.64 11.05 -5.86
CA SER A 91 9.85 12.05 -6.93
C SER A 91 9.19 11.65 -8.27
N ALA A 92 8.15 12.36 -8.68
CA ALA A 92 7.46 12.15 -9.95
C ALA A 92 8.08 13.03 -11.05
N ASP A 93 9.30 12.72 -11.46
CA ASP A 93 9.81 13.11 -12.78
C ASP A 93 9.75 11.87 -13.68
N PHE A 94 8.73 11.81 -14.54
CA PHE A 94 8.63 10.79 -15.59
C PHE A 94 8.73 11.45 -16.97
N PRO A 95 9.60 10.94 -17.87
CA PRO A 95 9.63 11.43 -19.24
C PRO A 95 8.38 10.97 -19.99
N SER A 96 7.75 11.94 -20.66
CA SER A 96 6.73 11.74 -21.69
C SER A 96 7.30 10.86 -22.81
N PHE A 97 6.77 9.64 -22.97
CA PHE A 97 7.04 8.83 -24.16
C PHE A 97 6.23 9.39 -25.33
N ALA A 98 6.93 9.96 -26.31
CA ALA A 98 6.35 10.30 -27.60
C ALA A 98 6.11 9.01 -28.39
N GLU A 99 4.90 8.86 -28.92
CA GLU A 99 4.52 7.79 -29.84
C GLU A 99 5.40 7.89 -31.08
N THR A 100 6.08 6.79 -31.41
CA THR A 100 6.86 6.67 -32.65
C THR A 100 6.06 5.80 -33.61
N ASP A 101 5.61 6.40 -34.71
CA ASP A 101 4.98 5.71 -35.84
C ASP A 101 5.91 4.62 -36.39
N VAL A 102 5.42 3.39 -36.42
CA VAL A 102 6.10 2.25 -37.06
C VAL A 102 5.42 1.99 -38.40
N SER A 103 6.07 2.42 -39.47
CA SER A 103 5.68 2.09 -40.85
C SER A 103 5.97 0.62 -41.14
N SER A 104 4.97 -0.05 -41.70
CA SER A 104 5.00 -1.40 -42.25
C SER A 104 6.04 -1.56 -43.37
N VAL A 105 6.93 -2.54 -43.22
CA VAL A 105 7.70 -3.11 -44.33
C VAL A 105 7.41 -4.60 -44.34
N GLU A 106 6.75 -5.04 -45.40
CA GLU A 106 6.58 -6.44 -45.76
C GLU A 106 7.93 -6.96 -46.28
N ASP A 107 8.39 -8.12 -45.81
CA ASP A 107 9.42 -8.85 -46.54
C ASP A 107 9.28 -10.37 -46.40
N GLU A 108 9.74 -11.01 -47.46
CA GLU A 108 9.35 -12.30 -47.99
C GLU A 108 9.86 -13.51 -47.20
N ALA A 109 9.15 -14.62 -47.43
CA ALA A 109 9.40 -15.93 -46.89
C ALA A 109 10.77 -16.51 -47.30
N SER A 110 11.44 -17.17 -46.35
CA SER A 110 12.37 -18.25 -46.66
C SER A 110 12.21 -19.39 -45.66
N VAL A 111 11.70 -20.51 -46.16
CA VAL A 111 11.55 -21.78 -45.46
C VAL A 111 12.93 -22.40 -45.30
N SER A 112 13.38 -22.54 -44.05
CA SER A 112 14.55 -23.33 -43.69
C SER A 112 14.12 -24.46 -42.77
N THR A 113 14.06 -25.66 -43.33
CA THR A 113 13.86 -26.93 -42.63
C THR A 113 15.04 -27.18 -41.70
N ARG A 114 14.81 -27.00 -40.39
CA ARG A 114 15.77 -27.32 -39.34
C ARG A 114 15.38 -28.62 -38.65
N SER A 115 16.34 -29.54 -38.64
CA SER A 115 16.27 -30.89 -38.11
C SER A 115 15.77 -30.94 -36.67
N THR A 116 14.84 -31.86 -36.44
CA THR A 116 14.26 -32.21 -35.15
C THR A 116 15.29 -33.01 -34.35
N GLU A 117 16.04 -32.34 -33.48
CA GLU A 117 16.78 -33.01 -32.41
C GLU A 117 15.83 -33.28 -31.25
N THR A 118 15.55 -34.56 -31.03
CA THR A 118 14.76 -35.09 -29.94
C THR A 118 15.51 -34.86 -28.63
N LEU A 119 15.17 -33.79 -27.92
CA LEU A 119 15.66 -33.54 -26.57
C LEU A 119 14.88 -34.46 -25.61
N GLU A 120 15.57 -35.44 -25.02
CA GLU A 120 15.04 -36.23 -23.92
C GLU A 120 14.87 -35.31 -22.70
N VAL A 121 13.64 -34.81 -22.53
CA VAL A 121 13.24 -34.07 -21.33
C VAL A 121 13.19 -35.08 -20.18
N LEU A 122 14.20 -35.02 -19.31
CA LEU A 122 14.18 -35.63 -18.00
C LEU A 122 12.97 -35.09 -17.25
N VAL A 123 11.92 -35.92 -17.16
CA VAL A 123 10.76 -35.70 -16.29
C VAL A 123 11.25 -35.89 -14.86
N GLU A 124 11.71 -34.80 -14.24
CA GLU A 124 11.97 -34.80 -12.80
C GLU A 124 10.65 -35.08 -12.08
N GLU A 125 10.64 -36.13 -11.26
CA GLU A 125 9.46 -36.50 -10.49
C GLU A 125 8.99 -35.32 -9.63
N PRO A 126 7.68 -35.07 -9.54
CA PRO A 126 7.15 -34.01 -8.70
C PRO A 126 7.60 -34.26 -7.26
N CYS A 127 8.54 -33.42 -6.82
CA CYS A 127 9.09 -33.43 -5.48
C CYS A 127 7.90 -33.39 -4.52
N SER A 128 7.67 -34.53 -3.85
CA SER A 128 6.53 -34.76 -2.97
C SER A 128 6.52 -33.66 -1.92
N SER A 129 5.69 -32.65 -2.15
CA SER A 129 5.48 -31.50 -1.28
C SER A 129 4.77 -32.01 -0.05
N SER A 130 5.56 -32.62 0.83
CA SER A 130 5.24 -33.00 2.19
C SER A 130 4.41 -31.87 2.78
N LEU A 131 3.12 -32.18 2.95
CA LEU A 131 2.10 -31.34 3.55
C LEU A 131 2.62 -30.87 4.91
N TYR A 132 3.22 -29.68 4.93
CA TYR A 132 3.40 -28.91 6.15
C TYR A 132 2.00 -28.63 6.67
N ARG A 133 1.50 -29.54 7.50
CA ARG A 133 0.30 -29.32 8.28
C ARG A 133 0.64 -28.14 9.18
N PRO A 134 0.02 -26.96 8.99
CA PRO A 134 0.34 -25.79 9.78
C PRO A 134 0.04 -26.17 11.24
N THR A 135 1.09 -26.36 12.04
CA THR A 135 0.97 -26.34 13.49
C THR A 135 0.24 -25.05 13.81
N SER A 136 -0.92 -25.14 14.48
CA SER A 136 -1.81 -24.02 14.81
C SER A 136 -0.97 -22.82 15.22
N ALA A 137 -0.74 -21.91 14.27
CA ALA A 137 0.14 -20.79 14.48
C ALA A 137 -0.46 -20.00 15.63
N SER A 138 0.30 -19.87 16.73
CA SER A 138 -0.12 -19.00 17.82
C SER A 138 -0.39 -17.63 17.23
N LEU A 139 -1.61 -17.12 17.42
CA LEU A 139 -1.98 -15.78 16.98
C LEU A 139 -0.93 -14.80 17.50
N ARG A 140 -0.41 -13.95 16.60
CA ARG A 140 0.51 -12.89 16.98
C ARG A 140 -0.21 -11.93 17.94
N PRO A 141 0.54 -11.23 18.80
CA PRO A 141 -0.03 -10.14 19.58
C PRO A 141 -0.76 -9.16 18.65
N PRO A 142 -1.91 -8.60 19.08
CA PRO A 142 -2.59 -7.54 18.35
C PRO A 142 -1.65 -6.37 18.06
N LEU A 143 -1.97 -5.55 17.06
CA LEU A 143 -1.23 -4.32 16.81
C LEU A 143 -1.25 -3.44 18.07
N GLN A 144 -0.07 -3.08 18.59
CA GLN A 144 0.07 -2.36 19.85
C GLN A 144 -0.05 -0.84 19.69
N TRP A 145 0.00 -0.32 18.47
CA TRP A 145 -0.13 1.11 18.21
C TRP A 145 -1.50 1.64 18.68
N GLU A 146 -1.48 2.77 19.39
CA GLU A 146 -2.69 3.48 19.81
C GLU A 146 -2.95 4.64 18.85
N PHE A 147 -4.13 4.60 18.23
CA PHE A 147 -4.59 5.58 17.28
C PHE A 147 -5.42 6.64 18.00
N GLU A 148 -5.62 7.79 17.36
CA GLU A 148 -6.28 8.93 17.99
C GLU A 148 -7.45 9.44 17.15
N GLY A 149 -8.49 9.93 17.84
CA GLY A 149 -9.59 10.69 17.25
C GLY A 149 -10.49 9.93 16.28
N LEU A 150 -11.31 10.71 15.59
CA LEU A 150 -12.22 10.24 14.54
C LEU A 150 -11.52 10.21 13.18
N THR A 151 -11.88 9.24 12.37
CA THR A 151 -11.28 8.98 11.06
C THR A 151 -12.36 8.78 10.01
N ILE A 152 -12.15 9.32 8.80
CA ILE A 152 -13.02 9.09 7.65
C ILE A 152 -12.32 8.14 6.68
N TRP A 153 -12.99 7.02 6.44
CA TRP A 153 -12.57 5.98 5.52
C TRP A 153 -13.37 6.05 4.22
N VAL A 154 -12.66 5.92 3.11
CA VAL A 154 -13.20 5.74 1.77
C VAL A 154 -13.32 4.25 1.50
N GLU A 155 -14.55 3.75 1.44
CA GLU A 155 -14.83 2.35 1.16
C GLU A 155 -15.04 2.14 -0.34
N LEU A 156 -14.27 1.24 -0.94
CA LEU A 156 -14.37 0.91 -2.35
C LEU A 156 -15.43 -0.18 -2.58
N GLU A 157 -15.97 -0.24 -3.80
CA GLU A 157 -16.80 -1.38 -4.18
C GLU A 157 -15.97 -2.68 -4.20
N GLU A 158 -16.63 -3.78 -3.85
CA GLU A 158 -16.03 -5.12 -3.83
C GLU A 158 -16.62 -5.95 -4.98
N PHE A 159 -15.78 -6.76 -5.62
CA PHE A 159 -16.21 -7.76 -6.61
C PHE A 159 -16.10 -9.13 -5.96
N ASP A 160 -17.23 -9.83 -5.82
CA ASP A 160 -17.27 -11.16 -5.18
C ASP A 160 -16.59 -11.21 -3.79
N SER A 161 -16.74 -10.13 -3.03
CA SER A 161 -16.11 -9.95 -1.71
C SER A 161 -14.58 -10.04 -1.72
N ASP A 162 -13.93 -9.73 -2.85
CA ASP A 162 -12.49 -9.83 -3.01
C ASP A 162 -11.66 -9.09 -1.94
N MET A 163 -12.05 -7.87 -1.57
CA MET A 163 -11.36 -7.11 -0.51
C MET A 163 -11.56 -7.73 0.87
N THR A 164 -12.78 -8.12 1.21
CA THR A 164 -13.06 -8.81 2.47
C THR A 164 -12.29 -10.12 2.58
N ASN A 165 -12.27 -10.90 1.50
CA ASN A 165 -11.62 -12.20 1.45
C ASN A 165 -10.09 -12.07 1.50
N VAL A 166 -9.48 -11.11 0.80
CA VAL A 166 -8.03 -10.92 0.85
C VAL A 166 -7.55 -10.47 2.23
N ILE A 167 -8.31 -9.62 2.93
CA ILE A 167 -8.00 -9.24 4.32
C ILE A 167 -8.02 -10.47 5.21
N SER A 168 -9.10 -11.27 5.14
CA SER A 168 -9.24 -12.49 5.93
C SER A 168 -8.11 -13.50 5.66
N ASP A 169 -7.77 -13.68 4.39
CA ASP A 169 -6.69 -14.56 3.95
C ASP A 169 -5.33 -14.11 4.45
N LEU A 170 -5.00 -12.82 4.32
CA LEU A 170 -3.73 -12.26 4.79
C LEU A 170 -3.62 -12.38 6.30
N SER A 171 -4.68 -12.03 7.04
CA SER A 171 -4.74 -12.15 8.49
C SER A 171 -4.55 -13.59 8.96
N SER A 172 -5.21 -14.56 8.29
CA SER A 172 -5.03 -15.97 8.60
C SER A 172 -3.64 -16.48 8.22
N THR A 173 -3.10 -16.05 7.09
CA THR A 173 -1.78 -16.50 6.59
C THR A 173 -0.66 -16.02 7.50
N PHE A 174 -0.76 -14.78 7.97
CA PHE A 174 0.24 -14.15 8.84
C PHE A 174 -0.07 -14.28 10.33
N GLY A 175 -1.23 -14.83 10.69
CA GLY A 175 -1.64 -14.97 12.09
C GLY A 175 -1.81 -13.63 12.82
N VAL A 176 -2.23 -12.58 12.09
CA VAL A 176 -2.41 -11.22 12.62
C VAL A 176 -3.90 -10.86 12.71
N GLN A 177 -4.21 -9.80 13.45
CA GLN A 177 -5.56 -9.30 13.56
C GLN A 177 -6.07 -8.76 12.20
N ALA A 178 -7.32 -9.06 11.86
CA ALA A 178 -7.95 -8.54 10.65
C ALA A 178 -8.34 -7.07 10.79
N ILE A 179 -8.09 -6.30 9.72
CA ILE A 179 -8.62 -4.95 9.58
C ILE A 179 -10.15 -5.06 9.47
N PRO A 180 -10.92 -4.30 10.27
CA PRO A 180 -12.38 -4.52 10.36
C PRO A 180 -13.13 -4.16 9.07
N GLN A 181 -12.58 -3.29 8.23
CA GLN A 181 -13.17 -2.88 6.96
C GLN A 181 -12.07 -2.45 5.99
N SER A 182 -12.14 -2.89 4.74
CA SER A 182 -11.27 -2.38 3.67
C SER A 182 -11.52 -0.89 3.45
N HIS A 183 -10.45 -0.08 3.45
CA HIS A 183 -10.56 1.37 3.37
C HIS A 183 -9.31 2.02 2.77
N ALA A 184 -9.49 3.21 2.19
CA ALA A 184 -8.44 4.21 2.09
C ALA A 184 -8.75 5.38 3.03
N THR A 185 -7.75 5.87 3.76
CA THR A 185 -7.95 6.97 4.71
C THR A 185 -8.06 8.31 3.99
N ALA A 186 -9.17 9.03 4.20
CA ALA A 186 -9.35 10.40 3.70
C ALA A 186 -8.95 11.45 4.73
N ILE A 187 -9.39 11.28 5.99
CA ILE A 187 -9.06 12.15 7.13
C ILE A 187 -8.79 11.25 8.33
N TYR A 188 -7.74 11.53 9.10
CA TYR A 188 -7.38 10.79 10.31
C TYR A 188 -7.13 11.77 11.46
N GLY A 189 -7.45 11.35 12.70
CA GLY A 189 -7.10 12.12 13.90
C GLY A 189 -7.99 13.34 14.19
N MET A 190 -9.27 13.34 13.79
CA MET A 190 -10.18 14.44 14.13
C MET A 190 -10.56 14.38 15.62
N THR A 191 -10.10 15.35 16.40
CA THR A 191 -10.39 15.46 17.85
C THR A 191 -11.28 16.65 18.20
N HIS A 192 -11.59 17.51 17.24
CA HIS A 192 -12.36 18.76 17.43
C HIS A 192 -13.87 18.61 17.27
N LEU A 193 -14.35 17.43 16.82
CA LEU A 193 -15.77 17.14 16.62
C LEU A 193 -16.26 16.09 17.61
N SER A 194 -17.50 16.24 18.06
CA SER A 194 -18.22 15.13 18.68
C SER A 194 -18.70 14.13 17.62
N ASP A 195 -18.91 12.88 18.03
CA ASP A 195 -19.43 11.81 17.17
C ASP A 195 -20.68 12.27 16.39
N GLU A 196 -21.69 12.82 17.07
CA GLU A 196 -22.95 13.22 16.45
C GLU A 196 -22.79 14.35 15.42
N GLU A 197 -21.91 15.31 15.70
CA GLU A 197 -21.62 16.39 14.77
C GLU A 197 -20.87 15.89 13.52
N ALA A 198 -19.90 15.00 13.71
CA ALA A 198 -19.16 14.37 12.62
C ALA A 198 -20.09 13.51 11.74
N LYS A 199 -21.01 12.72 12.33
CA LYS A 199 -22.02 11.95 11.59
C LYS A 199 -22.91 12.85 10.74
N ARG A 200 -23.43 13.93 11.33
CA ARG A 200 -24.29 14.91 10.64
C ARG A 200 -23.56 15.53 9.44
N ARG A 201 -22.30 15.96 9.63
CA ARG A 201 -21.46 16.53 8.56
C ARG A 201 -21.17 15.52 7.45
N LEU A 202 -20.83 14.27 7.80
CA LEU A 202 -20.57 13.21 6.83
C LEU A 202 -21.79 12.95 5.92
N ARG A 203 -22.98 12.78 6.53
CA ARG A 203 -24.22 12.55 5.77
C ARG A 203 -24.56 13.72 4.86
N GLY A 204 -24.45 14.95 5.37
CA GLY A 204 -24.68 16.16 4.57
C GLY A 204 -23.73 16.24 3.38
N PHE A 205 -22.44 15.94 3.59
CA PHE A 205 -21.44 15.90 2.53
C PHE A 205 -21.77 14.85 1.45
N VAL A 206 -22.10 13.61 1.83
CA VAL A 206 -22.39 12.56 0.85
C VAL A 206 -23.64 12.89 0.04
N GLN A 207 -24.70 13.40 0.68
CA GLN A 207 -25.90 13.86 -0.02
C GLN A 207 -25.60 14.98 -1.02
N ASP A 208 -24.80 15.96 -0.62
CA ASP A 208 -24.36 17.07 -1.47
C ASP A 208 -23.50 16.58 -2.65
N ALA A 209 -22.59 15.64 -2.42
CA ALA A 209 -21.74 15.06 -3.46
C ALA A 209 -22.55 14.25 -4.49
N ILE A 210 -23.57 13.50 -4.05
CA ILE A 210 -24.50 12.81 -4.96
C ILE A 210 -25.26 13.83 -5.80
N ALA A 211 -25.84 14.85 -5.16
CA ALA A 211 -26.70 15.83 -5.83
C ALA A 211 -25.95 16.69 -6.86
N HIS A 212 -24.71 17.07 -6.59
CA HIS A 212 -23.97 18.05 -7.41
C HIS A 212 -22.85 17.46 -8.26
N SER A 213 -22.32 16.28 -7.90
CA SER A 213 -21.13 15.71 -8.53
C SER A 213 -21.31 14.27 -9.01
N GLY A 214 -22.50 13.70 -8.81
CA GLY A 214 -22.77 12.29 -9.14
C GLY A 214 -22.07 11.30 -8.20
N GLY A 215 -21.62 11.77 -7.03
CA GLY A 215 -20.90 10.99 -6.02
C GLY A 215 -19.40 11.26 -5.98
N TRP A 216 -18.66 10.32 -5.41
CA TRP A 216 -17.20 10.40 -5.30
C TRP A 216 -16.50 9.86 -6.56
N PRO A 217 -15.40 10.48 -7.04
CA PRO A 217 -14.70 10.04 -8.25
C PRO A 217 -14.24 8.58 -8.18
N SER A 218 -14.35 7.84 -9.27
CA SER A 218 -13.91 6.44 -9.28
C SER A 218 -12.40 6.33 -9.34
N PHE A 219 -11.85 5.33 -8.66
CA PHE A 219 -10.45 4.97 -8.81
C PHE A 219 -10.24 4.14 -10.07
N ARG A 220 -9.14 4.42 -10.77
CA ARG A 220 -8.60 3.49 -11.77
C ARG A 220 -8.07 2.24 -11.06
N ARG A 221 -7.73 1.22 -11.85
CA ARG A 221 -7.09 0.01 -11.32
C ARG A 221 -5.86 0.37 -10.46
N PRO A 222 -5.60 -0.35 -9.34
CA PRO A 222 -4.44 -0.07 -8.51
C PRO A 222 -3.13 -0.09 -9.30
N THR A 223 -2.19 0.76 -8.89
CA THR A 223 -0.90 0.94 -9.57
C THR A 223 0.17 -0.01 -9.08
N GLY A 224 -0.07 -0.68 -7.94
CA GLY A 224 0.85 -1.68 -7.40
C GLY A 224 0.46 -2.13 -6.01
N ILE A 225 1.37 -2.91 -5.42
CA ILE A 225 1.30 -3.39 -4.05
C ILE A 225 2.55 -2.89 -3.35
N VAL A 226 2.37 -2.34 -2.15
CA VAL A 226 3.46 -1.87 -1.29
C VAL A 226 3.37 -2.61 0.03
N GLN A 227 4.53 -3.00 0.54
CA GLN A 227 4.71 -3.45 1.92
C GLN A 227 5.85 -2.65 2.52
N ASP A 228 5.64 -2.10 3.71
CA ASP A 228 6.65 -1.30 4.39
C ASP A 228 6.49 -1.39 5.91
N VAL A 229 7.45 -0.80 6.63
CA VAL A 229 7.49 -0.68 8.08
C VAL A 229 7.75 0.77 8.46
N ALA A 230 6.92 1.29 9.35
CA ALA A 230 7.06 2.60 9.97
C ALA A 230 7.35 2.40 11.44
N VAL A 231 8.21 3.26 11.97
CA VAL A 231 8.59 3.30 13.38
C VAL A 231 8.42 4.74 13.83
N ALA A 232 7.54 4.95 14.81
CA ALA A 232 7.25 6.27 15.34
C ALA A 232 8.54 6.97 15.81
N GLY A 233 8.63 8.27 15.54
CA GLY A 233 9.80 9.10 15.85
C GLY A 233 10.79 9.25 14.70
N ASN A 234 10.73 8.39 13.67
CA ASN A 234 11.46 8.65 12.43
C ASN A 234 10.82 9.83 11.65
N PRO A 235 11.60 10.60 10.87
CA PRO A 235 11.07 11.69 10.07
C PRO A 235 9.91 11.26 9.17
N GLY A 236 8.73 11.87 9.37
CA GLY A 236 7.51 11.56 8.61
C GLY A 236 6.76 10.29 9.06
N GLN A 237 7.20 9.62 10.13
CA GLN A 237 6.55 8.42 10.68
C GLN A 237 5.98 8.72 12.06
N VAL A 238 4.65 8.76 12.13
CA VAL A 238 3.93 9.06 13.39
C VAL A 238 3.39 7.81 14.07
N CYS A 239 3.53 6.64 13.44
CA CYS A 239 3.07 5.36 13.97
C CYS A 239 4.10 4.25 13.77
N SER A 240 4.10 3.30 14.70
CA SER A 240 4.91 2.08 14.65
C SER A 240 4.06 0.93 14.15
N ILE A 241 4.16 0.63 12.85
CA ILE A 241 3.31 -0.35 12.16
C ILE A 241 4.05 -0.96 10.97
N ALA A 242 3.91 -2.28 10.77
CA ALA A 242 4.19 -2.92 9.50
C ALA A 242 2.87 -3.11 8.74
N TRP A 243 2.86 -2.86 7.43
CA TRP A 243 1.63 -2.96 6.65
C TRP A 243 1.88 -3.45 5.22
N ALA A 244 0.81 -3.96 4.62
CA ALA A 244 0.71 -4.16 3.18
C ALA A 244 -0.55 -3.49 2.63
N GLN A 245 -0.45 -2.92 1.42
CA GLN A 245 -1.50 -2.11 0.81
C GLN A 245 -1.56 -2.25 -0.71
N LEU A 246 -2.74 -1.97 -1.27
CA LEU A 246 -2.92 -1.65 -2.68
C LEU A 246 -2.71 -0.14 -2.88
N THR A 247 -1.81 0.25 -3.78
CA THR A 247 -1.57 1.66 -4.09
C THR A 247 -2.58 2.13 -5.14
N LEU A 248 -3.27 3.23 -4.85
CA LEU A 248 -4.24 3.84 -5.74
C LEU A 248 -3.67 5.12 -6.35
N ALA A 249 -4.12 5.48 -7.54
CA ALA A 249 -3.82 6.77 -8.13
C ALA A 249 -4.94 7.76 -7.77
N SER A 250 -4.57 8.89 -7.17
CA SER A 250 -5.46 10.05 -7.07
C SER A 250 -5.51 10.80 -8.41
N SER A 251 -6.58 11.57 -8.61
CA SER A 251 -6.77 12.46 -9.76
C SER A 251 -7.13 13.86 -9.27
N PRO A 252 -7.07 14.90 -10.12
CA PRO A 252 -7.48 16.25 -9.74
C PRO A 252 -8.90 16.31 -9.17
N GLU A 253 -9.81 15.46 -9.65
CA GLU A 253 -11.18 15.38 -9.13
C GLU A 253 -11.22 14.86 -7.69
N HIS A 254 -10.36 13.89 -7.35
CA HIS A 254 -10.22 13.42 -5.96
C HIS A 254 -9.75 14.54 -5.04
N GLU A 255 -8.80 15.35 -5.49
CA GLU A 255 -8.28 16.48 -4.72
C GLU A 255 -9.39 17.51 -4.43
N VAL A 256 -10.21 17.85 -5.43
CA VAL A 256 -11.33 18.79 -5.27
C VAL A 256 -12.37 18.27 -4.26
N VAL A 257 -12.70 16.98 -4.34
CA VAL A 257 -13.69 16.37 -3.43
C VAL A 257 -13.13 16.23 -2.02
N LEU A 258 -11.83 15.95 -1.87
CA LEU A 258 -11.16 15.96 -0.56
C LEU A 258 -11.09 17.34 0.06
N ASP A 259 -10.76 18.37 -0.71
CA ASP A 259 -10.71 19.74 -0.19
C ASP A 259 -12.10 20.15 0.34
N ARG A 260 -13.19 19.79 -0.37
CA ARG A 260 -14.57 19.96 0.12
C ARG A 260 -14.89 19.14 1.37
N LEU A 261 -14.38 17.91 1.46
CA LEU A 261 -14.57 17.06 2.65
C LEU A 261 -13.89 17.69 3.87
N TYR A 262 -12.66 18.19 3.70
CA TYR A 262 -11.94 18.93 4.74
C TYR A 262 -12.68 20.20 5.12
N ASP A 263 -13.17 20.98 4.17
CA ASP A 263 -14.00 22.16 4.45
C ASP A 263 -15.28 21.80 5.22
N CYS A 264 -15.89 20.66 4.93
CA CYS A 264 -17.05 20.17 5.68
C CYS A 264 -16.68 19.85 7.15
N MET A 265 -15.57 19.16 7.37
CA MET A 265 -15.17 18.67 8.70
C MET A 265 -14.48 19.75 9.56
N TYR A 266 -13.69 20.63 8.96
CA TYR A 266 -12.92 21.67 9.66
C TYR A 266 -13.47 23.07 9.46
N GLY A 267 -14.38 23.30 8.49
CA GLY A 267 -14.90 24.62 8.14
C GLY A 267 -13.97 25.40 7.19
N THR A 268 -14.55 26.14 6.24
CA THR A 268 -13.84 26.89 5.17
C THR A 268 -12.87 27.99 5.65
N LYS A 269 -12.89 28.31 6.94
CA LYS A 269 -12.19 29.45 7.55
C LYS A 269 -11.71 29.18 8.97
N SER A 270 -11.65 27.91 9.42
CA SER A 270 -11.21 27.69 10.79
C SER A 270 -9.78 28.21 10.93
N SER A 271 -9.58 29.06 11.93
CA SER A 271 -8.25 29.40 12.46
C SER A 271 -7.50 28.16 12.97
N GLU A 272 -8.21 27.03 13.06
CA GLU A 272 -7.72 25.69 13.39
C GLU A 272 -7.39 24.86 12.14
N GLY A 273 -7.53 25.43 10.93
CA GLY A 273 -7.58 24.74 9.64
C GLY A 273 -6.46 23.73 9.47
N ALA A 274 -6.79 22.45 9.61
CA ALA A 274 -5.92 21.36 9.23
C ALA A 274 -5.57 21.53 7.75
N GLN A 275 -4.31 21.90 7.48
CA GLN A 275 -3.82 21.98 6.12
C GLN A 275 -3.56 20.57 5.64
N ARG A 276 -4.49 20.02 4.85
CA ARG A 276 -4.29 18.71 4.24
C ARG A 276 -3.00 18.68 3.42
N HIS A 277 -2.21 17.63 3.62
CA HIS A 277 -1.07 17.34 2.76
C HIS A 277 -1.50 17.05 1.31
N ARG A 278 -0.75 17.58 0.34
CA ARG A 278 -1.00 17.39 -1.10
C ARG A 278 0.27 16.93 -1.82
N PRO A 279 0.15 16.08 -2.85
CA PRO A 279 -1.08 15.40 -3.28
C PRO A 279 -1.53 14.32 -2.29
N TRP A 280 -2.81 13.93 -2.34
CA TRP A 280 -3.29 12.74 -1.63
C TRP A 280 -2.66 11.49 -2.23
N THR A 281 -2.19 10.59 -1.39
CA THR A 281 -1.58 9.30 -1.74
C THR A 281 -2.49 8.16 -1.27
N PRO A 282 -3.64 7.96 -1.94
CA PRO A 282 -4.62 6.96 -1.53
C PRO A 282 -4.01 5.56 -1.61
N HIS A 283 -4.26 4.79 -0.57
CA HIS A 283 -3.88 3.39 -0.50
C HIS A 283 -4.94 2.64 0.29
N ASN A 284 -5.18 1.39 -0.11
CA ASN A 284 -6.11 0.51 0.58
C ASN A 284 -5.32 -0.53 1.35
N SER A 285 -5.25 -0.35 2.67
CA SER A 285 -4.53 -1.26 3.56
C SER A 285 -5.25 -2.59 3.66
N VAL A 286 -4.51 -3.68 3.49
CA VAL A 286 -5.06 -5.04 3.49
C VAL A 286 -4.60 -5.87 4.69
N VAL A 287 -3.50 -5.48 5.34
CA VAL A 287 -3.02 -6.14 6.56
C VAL A 287 -2.11 -5.21 7.37
N TYR A 288 -2.19 -5.32 8.69
CA TYR A 288 -1.32 -4.63 9.65
C TYR A 288 -0.67 -5.65 10.60
N ASP A 289 0.53 -5.33 11.08
CA ASP A 289 1.27 -6.08 12.09
C ASP A 289 2.12 -5.12 12.92
N ASN A 290 2.58 -5.58 14.08
CA ASN A 290 3.61 -4.87 14.82
C ASN A 290 4.91 -4.84 13.99
N PRO A 291 5.65 -3.71 14.00
CA PRO A 291 6.88 -3.58 13.22
C PRO A 291 7.97 -4.52 13.72
N GLU A 292 8.02 -4.79 15.03
CA GLU A 292 8.96 -5.73 15.62
C GLU A 292 8.66 -7.17 15.17
N GLU A 293 9.67 -7.80 14.58
CA GLU A 293 9.59 -9.19 14.12
C GLU A 293 8.38 -9.44 13.21
N THR A 294 8.07 -8.46 12.35
CA THR A 294 6.92 -8.58 11.45
C THR A 294 7.05 -9.82 10.57
N VAL A 295 5.96 -10.56 10.46
CA VAL A 295 5.87 -11.76 9.60
C VAL A 295 5.37 -11.42 8.20
N LEU A 296 5.00 -10.16 7.97
CA LEU A 296 4.54 -9.70 6.67
C LEU A 296 5.69 -9.85 5.67
N THR A 297 5.45 -10.64 4.62
CA THR A 297 6.40 -10.78 3.51
C THR A 297 5.73 -10.40 2.21
N LEU A 298 6.48 -9.72 1.34
CA LEU A 298 5.94 -9.28 0.06
C LEU A 298 5.50 -10.49 -0.78
N GLN A 299 6.24 -11.61 -0.71
CA GLN A 299 5.89 -12.85 -1.38
C GLN A 299 4.55 -13.42 -0.88
N GLY A 300 4.34 -13.52 0.43
CA GLY A 300 3.07 -13.99 1.00
C GLY A 300 1.91 -13.06 0.65
N THR A 301 2.17 -11.75 0.66
CA THR A 301 1.20 -10.72 0.26
C THR A 301 0.78 -10.88 -1.20
N LEU A 302 1.75 -11.00 -2.12
CA LEU A 302 1.51 -11.21 -3.54
C LEU A 302 0.77 -12.52 -3.82
N ALA A 303 1.14 -13.60 -3.11
CA ALA A 303 0.47 -14.89 -3.25
C ALA A 303 -1.02 -14.83 -2.83
N CYS A 304 -1.34 -14.09 -1.76
CA CYS A 304 -2.73 -13.90 -1.35
C CYS A 304 -3.50 -13.01 -2.33
N ILE A 305 -2.95 -11.85 -2.71
CA ILE A 305 -3.61 -10.93 -3.65
C ILE A 305 -3.79 -11.57 -5.03
N GLY A 306 -2.85 -12.42 -5.47
CA GLY A 306 -2.93 -13.13 -6.75
C GLY A 306 -4.13 -14.08 -6.87
N ARG A 307 -4.75 -14.48 -5.75
CA ARG A 307 -6.00 -15.27 -5.75
C ARG A 307 -7.24 -14.44 -6.11
N TYR A 308 -7.12 -13.11 -6.12
CA TYR A 308 -8.22 -12.16 -6.36
C TYR A 308 -7.85 -11.19 -7.50
N PRO A 309 -7.90 -11.62 -8.78
CA PRO A 309 -7.41 -10.84 -9.91
C PRO A 309 -8.02 -9.43 -10.02
N THR A 310 -9.30 -9.29 -9.64
CA THR A 310 -10.05 -8.03 -9.62
C THR A 310 -9.41 -6.95 -8.73
N LEU A 311 -8.57 -7.32 -7.76
CA LEU A 311 -7.83 -6.35 -6.93
C LEU A 311 -6.81 -5.55 -7.74
N LEU A 312 -6.30 -6.07 -8.86
CA LEU A 312 -5.27 -5.38 -9.67
C LEU A 312 -5.73 -5.06 -11.09
N SER A 313 -6.75 -5.75 -11.60
CA SER A 313 -7.24 -5.56 -12.97
C SER A 313 -8.35 -4.51 -13.07
N SER A 314 -9.11 -4.28 -12.00
CA SER A 314 -10.35 -3.51 -12.06
C SER A 314 -10.22 -2.13 -11.41
N GLY A 315 -10.79 -1.12 -12.08
CA GLY A 315 -11.14 0.14 -11.41
C GLY A 315 -12.30 -0.06 -10.44
N ARG A 316 -12.43 0.84 -9.47
CA ARG A 316 -13.45 0.75 -8.41
C ARG A 316 -14.11 2.09 -8.17
N ARG A 317 -15.43 2.08 -8.09
CA ARG A 317 -16.23 3.16 -7.54
C ARG A 317 -16.08 3.19 -6.02
N VAL A 318 -16.26 4.36 -5.44
CA VAL A 318 -16.39 4.49 -3.99
C VAL A 318 -17.82 4.17 -3.60
N LYS A 319 -17.98 3.13 -2.79
CA LYS A 319 -19.26 2.63 -2.28
C LYS A 319 -19.79 3.55 -1.18
N ALA A 320 -18.94 3.93 -0.24
CA ALA A 320 -19.35 4.70 0.92
C ALA A 320 -18.19 5.52 1.49
N LEU A 321 -18.56 6.52 2.30
CA LEU A 321 -17.69 7.04 3.34
C LEU A 321 -18.17 6.52 4.69
N SER A 322 -17.24 6.07 5.52
CA SER A 322 -17.52 5.66 6.90
C SER A 322 -16.76 6.50 7.90
N LEU A 323 -17.45 6.85 8.99
CA LEU A 323 -16.88 7.53 10.14
C LEU A 323 -16.53 6.48 11.18
N TRP A 324 -15.28 6.49 11.61
CA TRP A 324 -14.76 5.58 12.62
C TRP A 324 -14.27 6.36 13.84
N ASN A 325 -14.62 5.88 15.03
CA ASN A 325 -13.82 6.19 16.21
C ASN A 325 -12.64 5.22 16.21
N THR A 326 -11.46 5.76 15.97
CA THR A 326 -10.20 5.01 15.96
C THR A 326 -9.38 5.23 17.22
N GLU A 327 -9.90 5.89 18.25
CA GLU A 327 -9.18 6.11 19.49
C GLU A 327 -8.83 4.78 20.19
N GLY A 328 -7.54 4.59 20.49
CA GLY A 328 -6.99 3.39 21.08
C GLY A 328 -6.53 2.33 20.07
N ARG A 329 -6.64 1.05 20.46
CA ARG A 329 -6.15 -0.11 19.69
C ARG A 329 -7.13 -0.51 18.58
N MET A 330 -6.63 -1.22 17.57
CA MET A 330 -7.45 -1.66 16.43
C MET A 330 -8.70 -2.48 16.82
N GLU A 331 -8.61 -3.28 17.89
CA GLU A 331 -9.76 -4.03 18.45
C GLU A 331 -10.85 -3.16 19.09
N GLN A 332 -10.53 -1.90 19.40
CA GLN A 332 -11.44 -0.95 20.03
C GLN A 332 -12.14 -0.06 18.99
N TRP A 333 -11.68 -0.09 17.74
CA TRP A 333 -12.21 0.72 16.66
C TRP A 333 -13.68 0.41 16.40
N LYS A 334 -14.47 1.47 16.19
CA LYS A 334 -15.92 1.38 15.98
C LYS A 334 -16.34 2.22 14.80
N CYS A 335 -17.03 1.60 13.85
CA CYS A 335 -17.78 2.31 12.83
C CYS A 335 -18.95 3.03 13.50
N LEU A 336 -18.93 4.35 13.49
CA LEU A 336 -19.96 5.20 14.07
C LEU A 336 -21.13 5.43 13.10
N ASP A 337 -20.80 5.57 11.81
CA ASP A 337 -21.78 5.80 10.75
C ASP A 337 -21.19 5.47 9.38
N ARG A 338 -22.09 5.21 8.42
CA ARG A 338 -21.73 4.89 7.04
C ARG A 338 -22.73 5.54 6.09
N ALA A 339 -22.24 6.37 5.19
CA ALA A 339 -23.03 7.06 4.18
C ALA A 339 -22.67 6.51 2.79
N ASN A 340 -23.61 5.81 2.15
CA ASN A 340 -23.41 5.16 0.86
C ASN A 340 -23.68 6.12 -0.31
N PHE A 341 -22.94 5.95 -1.39
CA PHE A 341 -23.18 6.63 -2.67
C PHE A 341 -24.18 5.88 -3.56
N PHE A 342 -24.31 4.56 -3.41
CA PHE A 342 -25.23 3.70 -4.16
C PHE A 342 -25.62 2.44 -3.41
#